data_AF-A0A7V9N0L7-F1
#
_entry.id   AF-A0A7V9N0L7-F1
#
_cell.length_a   1.000
_cell.length_b   1.000
_cell.length_c   1.000
_cell.angle_alpha   90.00
_cell.angle_beta   90.00
_cell.angle_gamma   90.00
#
_symmetry.space_group_name_H-M   'P 1'
#
loop_
_entity.id
_entity.type
_entity.pdbx_description
1 polymer ?
#
loop_
_entity_poly.entity_id
_entity_poly.type
_entity_poly.pdbx_seq_one_letter_code
_entity_poly.pdbx_strand_id
1 'polypeptide(L)'
;MPKAWLGALLFLLALGREAQADTLVRIRSEAWTPADERGYGEFIAAIGQSVCRTVDSCLRNPANPFRASDPQGIRFQSDCADLPYVLRFYYAWKRGLPFSYVSDVSPRMRARDIRYSPQGNVVEAHRDVLTGDDALAVLGRLRDEISSATYRIHPSLDGNDLYSPAIAPAAIRPGTVIYDPNGHLAVIWKIETDGRIRYIDAHPDNSLTRGTYDLRFVRSSPGMGAGFKNWRPSRLAGAVRAPDGALVGGRVLIAANNQIADFALTQYFGTGARAEDRDWKSGVFEWNGQAMDYYDYVRARLGGGRLRFDPLREVAEMVASNCADLGYRADAVAASLATGLQNQPQPERLPPNIYGTEGDWETWSTPSRDARLKTAFRHVRDSVQRFLGLWRARDSRLVYAGSDLVGDMARVHAQAAQACSIVYVRSDGTNVGLGYEEARRRLFRMSFDPYQCVERRWGAVAPELDSCRDGRLKRRWYDAEQSLRNQIDRTYDARMDFSLDGLEAGRG
;
A
#
# COMPACT_ATOMS: atom_id res chain seq x y z
N MET A 1 22.13 -65.51 55.50
CA MET A 1 21.11 -65.09 54.50
C MET A 1 20.65 -63.67 54.81
N PRO A 2 21.12 -62.64 54.08
CA PRO A 2 20.56 -61.30 54.17
C PRO A 2 19.79 -60.90 52.90
N LYS A 3 18.78 -60.06 53.14
CA LYS A 3 17.72 -59.58 52.25
C LYS A 3 18.26 -58.61 51.17
N ALA A 4 17.89 -58.83 49.91
CA ALA A 4 18.08 -57.86 48.83
C ALA A 4 16.87 -56.90 48.78
N TRP A 5 17.14 -55.59 48.88
CA TRP A 5 16.17 -54.53 48.64
C TRP A 5 16.26 -54.09 47.18
N LEU A 6 15.17 -54.23 46.41
CA LEU A 6 15.00 -53.54 45.13
C LEU A 6 14.22 -52.24 45.39
N GLY A 7 14.88 -51.10 45.22
CA GLY A 7 14.23 -49.80 45.11
C GLY A 7 13.91 -49.50 43.63
N ALA A 8 12.63 -49.36 43.30
CA ALA A 8 12.19 -48.86 42.00
C ALA A 8 12.00 -47.34 42.07
N LEU A 9 12.84 -46.59 41.35
CA LEU A 9 12.62 -45.17 41.08
C LEU A 9 11.62 -45.03 39.92
N LEU A 10 10.43 -44.50 40.21
CA LEU A 10 9.49 -44.01 39.21
C LEU A 10 9.86 -42.57 38.84
N PHE A 11 10.50 -42.39 37.69
CA PHE A 11 10.63 -41.08 37.04
C PHE A 11 9.29 -40.73 36.38
N LEU A 12 8.53 -39.84 37.01
CA LEU A 12 7.41 -39.14 36.39
C LEU A 12 7.98 -38.14 35.38
N LEU A 13 8.05 -38.54 34.11
CA LEU A 13 8.21 -37.63 32.98
C LEU A 13 6.92 -36.81 32.85
N ALA A 14 6.91 -35.61 33.43
CA ALA A 14 5.94 -34.59 33.08
C ALA A 14 6.23 -34.15 31.64
N LEU A 15 5.61 -34.84 30.67
CA LEU A 15 5.47 -34.33 29.31
C LEU A 15 4.63 -33.07 29.40
N GLY A 16 5.28 -31.91 29.42
CA GLY A 16 4.62 -30.64 29.17
C GLY A 16 3.92 -30.76 27.82
N ARG A 17 2.59 -30.69 27.81
CA ARG A 17 1.84 -30.40 26.58
C ARG A 17 2.37 -29.08 26.08
N GLU A 18 3.15 -29.10 25.00
CA GLU A 18 3.33 -27.90 24.19
C GLU A 18 1.92 -27.43 23.83
N ALA A 19 1.54 -26.24 24.32
CA ALA A 19 0.26 -25.65 24.00
C ALA A 19 0.24 -25.44 22.49
N GLN A 20 -0.48 -26.31 21.78
CA GLN A 20 -0.76 -26.14 20.37
C GLN A 20 -1.38 -24.74 20.19
N ALA A 21 -0.79 -23.91 19.34
CA ALA A 21 -1.30 -22.57 19.10
C ALA A 21 -2.76 -22.67 18.63
N ASP A 22 -3.67 -22.04 19.38
CA ASP A 22 -5.10 -22.08 19.09
C ASP A 22 -5.41 -21.23 17.85
N THR A 23 -5.81 -21.88 16.77
CA THR A 23 -6.23 -21.21 15.51
C THR A 23 -7.67 -20.74 15.56
N LEU A 24 -8.44 -21.11 16.59
CA LEU A 24 -9.85 -20.74 16.68
C LEU A 24 -9.99 -19.26 17.05
N VAL A 25 -10.91 -18.60 16.37
CA VAL A 25 -11.38 -17.27 16.75
C VAL A 25 -12.17 -17.40 18.05
N ARG A 26 -11.83 -16.58 19.04
CA ARG A 26 -12.55 -16.47 20.32
C ARG A 26 -12.92 -15.02 20.59
N ILE A 27 -14.15 -14.64 20.25
CA ILE A 27 -14.65 -13.31 20.54
C ILE A 27 -14.96 -13.22 22.04
N ARG A 28 -14.45 -12.22 22.73
CA ARG A 28 -14.65 -12.00 24.18
C ARG A 28 -15.36 -10.68 24.48
N SER A 29 -15.31 -9.76 23.52
CA SER A 29 -15.90 -8.43 23.61
C SER A 29 -17.03 -8.26 22.60
N GLU A 30 -18.09 -7.54 22.98
CA GLU A 30 -19.22 -7.27 22.08
C GLU A 30 -18.90 -6.17 21.06
N ALA A 31 -17.95 -5.28 21.32
CA ALA A 31 -17.62 -4.16 20.43
C ALA A 31 -16.15 -3.75 20.57
N TRP A 32 -15.65 -3.02 19.57
CA TRP A 32 -14.37 -2.32 19.65
C TRP A 32 -14.51 -1.11 20.55
N THR A 33 -13.63 -0.99 21.55
CA THR A 33 -13.56 0.20 22.38
C THR A 33 -12.61 1.24 21.77
N PRO A 34 -12.67 2.52 22.19
CA PRO A 34 -11.65 3.51 21.82
C PRO A 34 -10.22 3.09 22.20
N ALA A 35 -10.04 2.25 23.23
CA ALA A 35 -8.73 1.72 23.61
C ALA A 35 -8.25 0.64 22.62
N ASP A 36 -9.14 -0.23 22.15
CA ASP A 36 -8.81 -1.22 21.12
C ASP A 36 -8.43 -0.53 19.79
N GLU A 37 -9.16 0.52 19.43
CA GLU A 37 -8.86 1.37 18.28
C GLU A 37 -7.48 2.02 18.36
N ARG A 38 -7.09 2.52 19.55
CA ARG A 38 -5.73 3.05 19.77
C ARG A 38 -4.68 1.95 19.67
N GLY A 39 -4.91 0.81 20.31
CA GLY A 39 -3.99 -0.32 20.27
C GLY A 39 -3.79 -0.90 18.87
N TYR A 40 -4.83 -0.89 18.02
CA TYR A 40 -4.68 -1.22 16.60
C TYR A 40 -3.77 -0.22 15.89
N GLY A 41 -3.96 1.08 16.12
CA GLY A 41 -3.07 2.11 15.59
C GLY A 41 -1.62 1.94 16.04
N GLU A 42 -1.38 1.63 17.32
CA GLU A 42 -0.05 1.36 17.88
C GLU A 42 0.60 0.12 17.23
N PHE A 43 -0.17 -0.95 17.02
CA PHE A 43 0.27 -2.14 16.30
C PHE A 43 0.71 -1.81 14.86
N ILE A 44 -0.09 -1.03 14.12
CA ILE A 44 0.25 -0.60 12.76
C ILE A 44 1.49 0.30 12.76
N ALA A 45 1.58 1.24 13.71
CA ALA A 45 2.74 2.12 13.85
C ALA A 45 4.02 1.32 14.11
N ALA A 46 3.97 0.30 14.98
CA ALA A 46 5.10 -0.57 15.28
C ALA A 46 5.57 -1.37 14.05
N ILE A 47 4.63 -1.94 13.27
CA ILE A 47 4.94 -2.61 12.00
C ILE A 47 5.60 -1.64 11.02
N GLY A 48 4.98 -0.47 10.81
CA GLY A 48 5.47 0.55 9.89
C GLY A 48 6.84 1.11 10.28
N GLN A 49 7.13 1.20 11.57
CA GLN A 49 8.43 1.65 12.08
C GLN A 49 9.52 0.58 11.98
N SER A 50 9.16 -0.72 11.99
CA SER A 50 10.13 -1.79 11.80
C SER A 50 10.77 -1.73 10.40
N VAL A 51 11.96 -2.29 10.21
CA VAL A 51 12.66 -2.33 8.90
C VAL A 51 12.38 -3.60 8.09
N CYS A 52 11.31 -4.34 8.44
CA CYS A 52 10.88 -5.55 7.74
C CYS A 52 10.49 -5.27 6.28
N ARG A 53 10.58 -6.30 5.42
CA ARG A 53 10.50 -6.16 3.95
C ARG A 53 9.38 -6.96 3.29
N THR A 54 8.73 -7.86 4.03
CA THR A 54 7.61 -8.68 3.54
C THR A 54 6.54 -8.76 4.60
N VAL A 55 5.28 -9.00 4.22
CA VAL A 55 4.17 -9.13 5.17
C VAL A 55 4.50 -10.17 6.26
N ASP A 56 5.03 -11.33 5.86
CA ASP A 56 5.46 -12.40 6.77
C ASP A 56 6.55 -11.93 7.75
N SER A 57 7.62 -11.33 7.25
CA SER A 57 8.72 -10.86 8.11
C SER A 57 8.28 -9.72 9.05
N CYS A 58 7.29 -8.93 8.64
CA CYS A 58 6.71 -7.86 9.44
C CYS A 58 5.85 -8.39 10.58
N LEU A 59 4.97 -9.35 10.32
CA LEU A 59 4.15 -9.97 11.37
C LEU A 59 4.97 -10.85 12.32
N ARG A 60 6.10 -11.41 11.86
CA ARG A 60 7.04 -12.12 12.74
C ARG A 60 8.03 -11.19 13.46
N ASN A 61 8.06 -9.91 13.12
CA ASN A 61 9.02 -8.96 13.68
C ASN A 61 8.80 -8.78 15.19
N PRO A 62 9.86 -8.56 16.00
CA PRO A 62 9.72 -8.22 17.41
C PRO A 62 8.78 -7.05 17.73
N ALA A 63 8.56 -6.15 16.76
CA ALA A 63 7.58 -5.06 16.86
C ALA A 63 6.12 -5.55 16.95
N ASN A 64 5.79 -6.75 16.49
CA ASN A 64 4.47 -7.35 16.69
C ASN A 64 4.41 -8.01 18.09
N PRO A 65 3.57 -7.51 19.01
CA PRO A 65 3.43 -8.09 20.36
C PRO A 65 2.75 -9.46 20.35
N PHE A 66 2.02 -9.81 19.29
CA PHE A 66 1.26 -11.06 19.21
C PHE A 66 2.02 -12.22 18.57
N ARG A 67 3.21 -11.97 17.99
CA ARG A 67 3.98 -12.95 17.20
C ARG A 67 4.21 -14.29 17.90
N ALA A 68 4.37 -14.28 19.22
CA ALA A 68 4.66 -15.48 20.00
C ALA A 68 3.44 -16.41 20.13
N SER A 69 2.24 -15.89 19.87
CA SER A 69 0.99 -16.65 19.86
C SER A 69 0.63 -17.21 18.48
N ASP A 70 1.47 -16.98 17.47
CA ASP A 70 1.19 -17.43 16.11
C ASP A 70 1.46 -18.93 15.96
N PRO A 71 0.60 -19.65 15.20
CA PRO A 71 0.84 -21.05 14.89
C PRO A 71 2.20 -21.29 14.24
N GLN A 72 2.87 -22.36 14.65
CA GLN A 72 4.17 -22.71 14.08
C GLN A 72 4.04 -22.96 12.57
N GLY A 73 4.96 -22.38 11.80
CA GLY A 73 5.01 -22.58 10.35
C GLY A 73 4.03 -21.75 9.51
N ILE A 74 3.14 -20.97 10.13
CA ILE A 74 2.26 -20.03 9.42
C ILE A 74 3.08 -19.09 8.53
N ARG A 75 2.60 -18.80 7.32
CA ARG A 75 3.17 -17.77 6.44
C ARG A 75 2.11 -16.72 6.16
N PHE A 76 2.43 -15.46 6.44
CA PHE A 76 1.52 -14.37 6.11
C PHE A 76 1.81 -13.84 4.71
N GLN A 77 0.75 -13.73 3.92
CA GLN A 77 0.78 -13.23 2.56
C GLN A 77 -0.37 -12.28 2.36
N SER A 78 -0.11 -11.22 1.62
CA SER A 78 -1.08 -10.16 1.36
C SER A 78 -0.57 -9.26 0.24
N ASP A 79 -1.49 -8.75 -0.57
CA ASP A 79 -1.26 -7.68 -1.53
C ASP A 79 -1.75 -6.33 -0.97
N CYS A 80 -1.75 -5.27 -1.79
CA CYS A 80 -2.20 -3.97 -1.29
C CYS A 80 -3.67 -3.96 -0.84
N ALA A 81 -4.55 -4.73 -1.49
CA ALA A 81 -5.99 -4.68 -1.27
C ALA A 81 -6.41 -5.44 -0.01
N ASP A 82 -5.84 -6.62 0.22
CA ASP A 82 -6.18 -7.43 1.39
C ASP A 82 -5.39 -7.02 2.66
N LEU A 83 -4.26 -6.30 2.54
CA LEU A 83 -3.41 -5.90 3.68
C LEU A 83 -4.19 -5.20 4.81
N PRO A 84 -5.04 -4.19 4.54
CA PRO A 84 -5.81 -3.57 5.62
C PRO A 84 -6.69 -4.57 6.36
N TYR A 85 -7.39 -5.45 5.64
CA TYR A 85 -8.27 -6.47 6.21
C TYR A 85 -7.49 -7.53 6.97
N VAL A 86 -6.38 -8.03 6.40
CA VAL A 86 -5.48 -9.00 7.06
C VAL A 86 -4.95 -8.45 8.38
N LEU A 87 -4.46 -7.20 8.39
CA LEU A 87 -3.94 -6.57 9.62
C LEU A 87 -5.05 -6.31 10.64
N ARG A 88 -6.23 -5.87 10.20
CA ARG A 88 -7.39 -5.61 11.08
C ARG A 88 -7.92 -6.90 11.69
N PHE A 89 -8.09 -7.94 10.89
CA PHE A 89 -8.53 -9.26 11.35
C PHE A 89 -7.49 -9.90 12.27
N TYR A 90 -6.20 -9.85 11.92
CA TYR A 90 -5.13 -10.37 12.76
C TYR A 90 -5.20 -9.74 14.16
N TYR A 91 -5.28 -8.41 14.25
CA TYR A 91 -5.42 -7.73 15.52
C TYR A 91 -6.71 -8.13 16.26
N ALA A 92 -7.85 -8.22 15.54
CA ALA A 92 -9.13 -8.61 16.11
C ALA A 92 -9.09 -10.02 16.72
N TRP A 93 -8.53 -10.98 15.97
CA TRP A 93 -8.36 -12.36 16.38
C TRP A 93 -7.52 -12.46 17.65
N LYS A 94 -6.37 -11.78 17.69
CA LYS A 94 -5.47 -11.80 18.85
C LYS A 94 -6.04 -11.12 20.09
N ARG A 95 -7.00 -10.22 19.91
CA ARG A 95 -7.64 -9.47 20.99
C ARG A 95 -9.04 -9.96 21.35
N GLY A 96 -9.57 -10.95 20.64
CA GLY A 96 -10.93 -11.46 20.82
C GLY A 96 -12.01 -10.42 20.54
N LEU A 97 -11.84 -9.63 19.48
CA LEU A 97 -12.75 -8.58 19.05
C LEU A 97 -13.64 -9.06 17.89
N PRO A 98 -14.86 -8.52 17.74
CA PRO A 98 -15.73 -8.89 16.63
C PRO A 98 -15.16 -8.39 15.30
N PHE A 99 -15.36 -9.16 14.24
CA PHE A 99 -14.91 -8.82 12.89
C PHE A 99 -15.93 -9.30 11.86
N SER A 100 -16.20 -8.45 10.88
CA SER A 100 -16.97 -8.76 9.68
C SER A 100 -16.33 -8.03 8.50
N TYR A 101 -16.60 -8.50 7.30
CA TYR A 101 -16.13 -7.85 6.10
C TYR A 101 -17.12 -8.03 4.94
N VAL A 102 -17.14 -7.06 4.03
CA VAL A 102 -17.79 -7.15 2.73
C VAL A 102 -17.07 -8.25 1.93
N SER A 103 -17.78 -9.35 1.66
CA SER A 103 -17.26 -10.50 0.93
C SER A 103 -17.64 -10.47 -0.55
N ASP A 104 -18.58 -9.62 -0.95
CA ASP A 104 -19.00 -9.50 -2.35
C ASP A 104 -19.53 -8.09 -2.68
N VAL A 105 -19.21 -7.62 -3.88
CA VAL A 105 -19.63 -6.33 -4.41
C VAL A 105 -19.99 -6.42 -5.89
N SER A 106 -20.99 -5.66 -6.31
CA SER A 106 -21.38 -5.53 -7.72
C SER A 106 -21.28 -4.08 -8.20
N PRO A 107 -21.05 -3.83 -9.49
CA PRO A 107 -20.89 -2.46 -9.96
C PRO A 107 -22.26 -1.76 -10.06
N ARG A 108 -22.34 -0.49 -9.62
CA ARG A 108 -23.57 0.31 -9.68
C ARG A 108 -24.11 0.52 -11.10
N MET A 109 -23.24 0.33 -12.08
CA MET A 109 -23.52 0.37 -13.51
C MET A 109 -22.68 -0.72 -14.18
N ARG A 110 -22.90 -0.98 -15.47
CA ARG A 110 -22.09 -1.96 -16.21
C ARG A 110 -20.59 -1.60 -16.14
N ALA A 111 -19.78 -2.55 -15.68
CA ALA A 111 -18.33 -2.49 -15.69
C ALA A 111 -17.77 -3.78 -16.30
N ARG A 112 -16.64 -3.70 -17.01
CA ARG A 112 -15.91 -4.89 -17.49
C ARG A 112 -15.08 -5.51 -16.38
N ASP A 113 -14.45 -4.65 -15.58
CA ASP A 113 -13.73 -4.98 -14.38
C ASP A 113 -14.28 -4.10 -13.26
N ILE A 114 -14.81 -4.74 -12.21
CA ILE A 114 -15.46 -4.07 -11.08
C ILE A 114 -14.45 -3.31 -10.19
N ARG A 115 -13.16 -3.63 -10.29
CA ARG A 115 -12.06 -2.87 -9.64
C ARG A 115 -11.95 -1.45 -10.19
N TYR A 116 -12.41 -1.24 -11.43
CA TYR A 116 -12.32 0.02 -12.17
C TYR A 116 -13.69 0.60 -12.57
N SER A 117 -14.78 0.24 -11.88
CA SER A 117 -16.16 0.67 -12.18
C SER A 117 -16.40 2.19 -12.04
N PRO A 118 -16.76 2.95 -13.11
CA PRO A 118 -16.76 4.41 -13.06
C PRO A 118 -17.64 5.07 -11.98
N GLN A 119 -18.75 4.42 -11.62
CA GLN A 119 -19.71 4.89 -10.61
C GLN A 119 -19.53 4.21 -9.25
N GLY A 120 -18.52 3.37 -9.11
CA GLY A 120 -18.28 2.51 -7.97
C GLY A 120 -19.21 1.30 -7.90
N ASN A 121 -19.11 0.61 -6.78
CA ASN A 121 -19.76 -0.65 -6.48
C ASN A 121 -20.78 -0.48 -5.34
N VAL A 122 -21.66 -1.46 -5.19
CA VAL A 122 -22.54 -1.68 -4.04
C VAL A 122 -22.15 -2.97 -3.34
N VAL A 123 -22.46 -3.05 -2.06
CA VAL A 123 -22.27 -4.26 -1.25
C VAL A 123 -23.38 -5.25 -1.54
N GLU A 124 -23.01 -6.48 -1.89
CA GLU A 124 -23.95 -7.59 -2.10
C GLU A 124 -23.98 -8.52 -0.89
N ALA A 125 -22.83 -8.78 -0.27
CA ALA A 125 -22.73 -9.69 0.86
C ALA A 125 -21.73 -9.23 1.91
N HIS A 126 -22.04 -9.60 3.16
CA HIS A 126 -21.14 -9.55 4.31
C HIS A 126 -20.87 -10.95 4.82
N ARG A 127 -19.67 -11.12 5.36
CA ARG A 127 -19.30 -12.30 6.13
C ARG A 127 -18.93 -11.89 7.55
N ASP A 128 -19.67 -12.44 8.52
CA ASP A 128 -19.32 -12.35 9.92
C ASP A 128 -18.30 -13.45 10.26
N VAL A 129 -17.26 -13.10 11.01
CA VAL A 129 -16.33 -14.06 11.60
C VAL A 129 -16.74 -14.25 13.06
N LEU A 130 -17.11 -15.47 13.42
CA LEU A 130 -17.69 -15.81 14.71
C LEU A 130 -16.76 -16.70 15.54
N THR A 131 -17.04 -16.78 16.85
CA THR A 131 -16.31 -17.71 17.73
C THR A 131 -16.43 -19.14 17.21
N GLY A 132 -15.29 -19.81 17.06
CA GLY A 132 -15.19 -21.17 16.51
C GLY A 132 -14.71 -21.23 15.06
N ASP A 133 -14.68 -20.11 14.35
CA ASP A 133 -14.06 -20.06 13.02
C ASP A 133 -12.54 -20.29 13.10
N ASP A 134 -11.98 -20.96 12.10
CA ASP A 134 -10.53 -21.10 11.95
C ASP A 134 -9.94 -19.80 11.38
N ALA A 135 -9.10 -19.12 12.15
CA ALA A 135 -8.48 -17.86 11.76
C ALA A 135 -7.55 -17.99 10.54
N LEU A 136 -6.92 -19.14 10.32
CA LEU A 136 -6.08 -19.37 9.14
C LEU A 136 -6.95 -19.48 7.88
N ALA A 137 -8.10 -20.14 8.00
CA ALA A 137 -9.08 -20.19 6.91
C ALA A 137 -9.69 -18.81 6.63
N VAL A 138 -9.91 -17.98 7.66
CA VAL A 138 -10.34 -16.58 7.48
C VAL A 138 -9.26 -15.78 6.74
N LEU A 139 -7.99 -15.88 7.14
CA LEU A 139 -6.88 -15.21 6.45
C LEU A 139 -6.78 -15.62 4.98
N GLY A 140 -6.98 -16.91 4.67
CA GLY A 140 -7.06 -17.39 3.28
C GLY A 140 -8.22 -16.72 2.52
N ARG A 141 -9.43 -16.76 3.07
CA ARG A 141 -10.61 -16.13 2.43
C ARG A 141 -10.47 -14.64 2.21
N LEU A 142 -9.87 -13.90 3.15
CA LEU A 142 -9.65 -12.46 2.97
C LEU A 142 -8.82 -12.16 1.72
N ARG A 143 -7.82 -13.00 1.43
CA ARG A 143 -6.99 -12.84 0.23
C ARG A 143 -7.73 -13.19 -1.06
N ASP A 144 -8.66 -14.15 -0.99
CA ASP A 144 -9.42 -14.60 -2.15
C ASP A 144 -10.64 -13.70 -2.45
N GLU A 145 -11.25 -13.10 -1.41
CA GLU A 145 -12.51 -12.35 -1.50
C GLU A 145 -12.31 -10.83 -1.55
N ILE A 146 -11.22 -10.28 -0.97
CA ILE A 146 -10.97 -8.83 -0.97
C ILE A 146 -10.21 -8.44 -2.24
N SER A 147 -10.71 -7.39 -2.90
CA SER A 147 -9.98 -6.70 -3.96
C SER A 147 -10.15 -5.19 -3.84
N SER A 148 -9.46 -4.43 -4.68
CA SER A 148 -9.66 -2.98 -4.75
C SER A 148 -11.10 -2.56 -5.10
N ALA A 149 -11.91 -3.48 -5.65
CA ALA A 149 -13.34 -3.27 -5.87
C ALA A 149 -14.13 -3.08 -4.56
N THR A 150 -13.71 -3.74 -3.47
CA THR A 150 -14.36 -3.65 -2.13
C THR A 150 -14.27 -2.24 -1.55
N TYR A 151 -13.27 -1.46 -1.96
CA TYR A 151 -13.04 -0.09 -1.50
C TYR A 151 -13.70 0.96 -2.39
N ARG A 152 -14.04 0.58 -3.63
CA ARG A 152 -14.60 1.46 -4.67
C ARG A 152 -16.10 1.70 -4.46
N ILE A 153 -16.47 2.19 -3.28
CA ILE A 153 -17.86 2.41 -2.88
C ILE A 153 -18.08 3.90 -2.64
N HIS A 154 -19.21 4.41 -3.14
CA HIS A 154 -19.58 5.81 -2.97
C HIS A 154 -19.71 6.16 -1.47
N PRO A 155 -19.11 7.26 -0.98
CA PRO A 155 -18.96 7.52 0.46
C PRO A 155 -20.28 7.78 1.20
N SER A 156 -21.36 8.12 0.48
CA SER A 156 -22.68 8.28 1.09
C SER A 156 -23.42 6.97 1.32
N LEU A 157 -22.96 5.85 0.76
CA LEU A 157 -23.61 4.56 0.94
C LEU A 157 -23.22 3.97 2.30
N ASP A 158 -24.23 3.45 3.00
CA ASP A 158 -24.06 2.65 4.20
C ASP A 158 -23.80 1.18 3.84
N GLY A 159 -23.51 0.36 4.85
CA GLY A 159 -23.41 -1.08 4.68
C GLY A 159 -22.06 -1.59 4.15
N ASN A 160 -21.05 -0.73 3.94
CA ASN A 160 -19.65 -1.12 3.67
C ASN A 160 -18.82 -1.16 4.96
N ASP A 161 -17.61 -1.72 4.95
CA ASP A 161 -16.78 -1.82 6.16
C ASP A 161 -16.09 -0.51 6.56
N LEU A 162 -15.99 0.44 5.63
CA LEU A 162 -15.11 1.59 5.71
C LEU A 162 -15.86 2.90 5.41
N TYR A 163 -15.68 3.92 6.24
CA TYR A 163 -16.28 5.24 6.03
C TYR A 163 -15.23 6.29 5.66
N SER A 164 -15.69 7.40 5.08
CA SER A 164 -14.86 8.57 4.78
C SER A 164 -14.68 9.44 6.03
N PRO A 165 -13.48 9.55 6.60
CA PRO A 165 -13.25 10.34 7.81
C PRO A 165 -13.03 11.82 7.50
N ALA A 166 -13.24 12.66 8.51
CA ALA A 166 -12.83 14.05 8.53
C ALA A 166 -11.31 14.16 8.33
N ILE A 167 -10.87 15.18 7.58
CA ILE A 167 -9.45 15.52 7.49
C ILE A 167 -9.07 16.30 8.75
N ALA A 168 -8.74 15.55 9.80
CA ALA A 168 -8.37 16.07 11.11
C ALA A 168 -7.42 15.11 11.86
N PRO A 169 -6.54 15.61 12.73
CA PRO A 169 -5.59 14.77 13.48
C PRO A 169 -6.25 13.69 14.35
N ALA A 170 -7.48 13.92 14.83
CA ALA A 170 -8.21 12.94 15.64
C ALA A 170 -8.80 11.78 14.81
N ALA A 171 -9.04 12.01 13.51
CA ALA A 171 -9.73 11.07 12.63
C ALA A 171 -8.75 10.29 11.73
N ILE A 172 -7.76 10.96 11.14
CA ILE A 172 -6.72 10.33 10.32
C ILE A 172 -5.54 9.95 11.23
N ARG A 173 -5.29 8.65 11.37
CA ARG A 173 -4.34 8.09 12.34
C ARG A 173 -3.71 6.78 11.82
N PRO A 174 -2.68 6.23 12.49
CA PRO A 174 -2.19 4.90 12.16
C PRO A 174 -3.33 3.87 12.11
N GLY A 175 -3.39 3.09 11.03
CA GLY A 175 -4.50 2.17 10.72
C GLY A 175 -5.57 2.73 9.77
N THR A 176 -5.58 4.05 9.50
CA THR A 176 -6.40 4.63 8.42
C THR A 176 -5.90 4.12 7.07
N VAL A 177 -6.84 3.69 6.22
CA VAL A 177 -6.57 3.19 4.87
C VAL A 177 -6.55 4.34 3.87
N ILE A 178 -5.66 4.25 2.89
CA ILE A 178 -5.60 5.14 1.73
C ILE A 178 -5.99 4.31 0.51
N TYR A 179 -7.05 4.70 -0.18
CA TYR A 179 -7.49 4.07 -1.42
C TYR A 179 -7.21 4.99 -2.61
N ASP A 180 -6.37 4.53 -3.53
CA ASP A 180 -6.16 5.12 -4.85
C ASP A 180 -7.12 4.43 -5.84
N PRO A 181 -7.98 5.18 -6.55
CA PRO A 181 -8.98 4.64 -7.48
C PRO A 181 -8.37 3.84 -8.63
N ASN A 182 -7.06 3.96 -8.83
CA ASN A 182 -6.25 3.16 -9.73
C ASN A 182 -5.90 1.76 -9.17
N GLY A 183 -6.69 1.25 -8.23
CA GLY A 183 -6.54 -0.11 -7.71
C GLY A 183 -5.37 -0.29 -6.75
N HIS A 184 -4.89 0.78 -6.11
CA HIS A 184 -3.79 0.70 -5.14
C HIS A 184 -4.22 1.15 -3.75
N LEU A 185 -3.64 0.52 -2.73
CA LEU A 185 -4.01 0.70 -1.35
C LEU A 185 -2.79 0.79 -0.45
N ALA A 186 -2.93 1.54 0.62
CA ALA A 186 -1.91 1.65 1.65
C ALA A 186 -2.56 1.83 3.03
N VAL A 187 -1.80 1.55 4.09
CA VAL A 187 -2.20 1.79 5.47
C VAL A 187 -1.28 2.83 6.09
N ILE A 188 -1.86 3.88 6.66
CA ILE A 188 -1.11 4.90 7.39
C ILE A 188 -0.48 4.25 8.63
N TRP A 189 0.82 4.47 8.84
CA TRP A 189 1.48 4.04 10.09
C TRP A 189 2.01 5.20 10.92
N LYS A 190 2.13 6.41 10.33
CA LYS A 190 2.56 7.60 11.06
C LYS A 190 2.07 8.89 10.42
N ILE A 191 1.69 9.84 11.26
CA ILE A 191 1.53 11.25 10.89
C ILE A 191 2.69 12.01 11.55
N GLU A 192 3.55 12.62 10.74
CA GLU A 192 4.64 13.48 11.21
C GLU A 192 4.07 14.78 11.79
N THR A 193 4.85 15.47 12.63
CA THR A 193 4.43 16.70 13.31
C THR A 193 4.07 17.84 12.36
N ASP A 194 4.60 17.81 11.13
CA ASP A 194 4.30 18.76 10.05
C ASP A 194 3.14 18.31 9.15
N GLY A 195 2.39 17.29 9.57
CA GLY A 195 1.23 16.74 8.88
C GLY A 195 1.55 15.79 7.74
N ARG A 196 2.84 15.46 7.50
CA ARG A 196 3.19 14.47 6.49
C ARG A 196 2.74 13.07 6.91
N ILE A 197 2.15 12.34 5.99
CA ILE A 197 1.65 10.99 6.23
C ILE A 197 2.66 9.97 5.71
N ARG A 198 3.04 9.01 6.55
CA ARG A 198 3.79 7.82 6.17
C ARG A 198 2.87 6.62 6.11
N TYR A 199 3.02 5.81 5.07
CA TYR A 199 2.22 4.61 4.86
C TYR A 199 3.08 3.37 4.64
N ILE A 200 2.47 2.21 4.83
CA ILE A 200 2.94 0.90 4.37
C ILE A 200 1.99 0.38 3.30
N ASP A 201 2.51 -0.31 2.30
CA ASP A 201 1.76 -0.97 1.25
C ASP A 201 2.40 -2.34 0.94
N ALA A 202 1.56 -3.36 0.78
CA ALA A 202 1.99 -4.67 0.32
C ALA A 202 1.79 -4.81 -1.19
N HIS A 203 2.44 -5.77 -1.81
CA HIS A 203 2.41 -6.00 -3.26
C HIS A 203 2.20 -7.48 -3.56
N PRO A 204 1.78 -7.84 -4.79
CA PRO A 204 1.53 -9.24 -5.16
C PRO A 204 2.71 -10.21 -4.93
N ASP A 205 3.94 -9.69 -4.97
CA ASP A 205 5.18 -10.42 -4.64
C ASP A 205 5.41 -10.61 -3.11
N ASN A 206 4.44 -10.25 -2.27
CA ASN A 206 4.47 -10.25 -0.80
C ASN A 206 5.47 -9.26 -0.17
N SER A 207 6.10 -8.38 -0.96
CA SER A 207 6.92 -7.30 -0.43
C SER A 207 6.07 -6.29 0.33
N LEU A 208 6.63 -5.69 1.37
CA LEU A 208 6.01 -4.61 2.14
C LEU A 208 6.92 -3.38 2.10
N THR A 209 6.41 -2.33 1.47
CA THR A 209 7.14 -1.08 1.24
C THR A 209 6.62 0.03 2.13
N ARG A 210 7.40 1.11 2.24
CA ARG A 210 7.05 2.31 3.00
C ARG A 210 7.13 3.50 2.08
N GLY A 211 6.21 4.43 2.25
CA GLY A 211 6.20 5.64 1.44
C GLY A 211 5.60 6.85 2.14
N THR A 212 5.49 7.92 1.37
CA THR A 212 4.92 9.19 1.79
C THR A 212 3.68 9.46 0.97
N TYR A 213 2.57 9.79 1.61
CA TYR A 213 1.36 10.19 0.90
C TYR A 213 1.61 11.52 0.19
N ASP A 214 1.38 11.52 -1.12
CA ASP A 214 1.53 12.67 -2.00
C ASP A 214 0.63 12.49 -3.24
N LEU A 215 0.88 13.29 -4.28
CA LEU A 215 0.14 13.30 -5.53
C LEU A 215 0.11 11.95 -6.29
N ARG A 216 0.94 10.97 -5.91
CA ARG A 216 0.85 9.60 -6.43
C ARG A 216 -0.49 8.92 -6.09
N PHE A 217 -1.16 9.36 -5.02
CA PHE A 217 -2.51 8.93 -4.66
C PHE A 217 -3.54 9.92 -5.20
N VAL A 218 -4.30 9.52 -6.21
CA VAL A 218 -5.16 10.43 -6.97
C VAL A 218 -6.47 10.69 -6.24
N ARG A 219 -6.84 11.97 -6.10
CA ARG A 219 -8.21 12.37 -5.72
C ARG A 219 -9.14 12.17 -6.92
N SER A 220 -10.28 11.52 -6.71
CA SER A 220 -11.24 11.19 -7.78
C SER A 220 -12.69 11.44 -7.37
N SER A 221 -13.62 11.15 -8.28
CA SER A 221 -15.04 11.34 -8.07
C SER A 221 -15.54 10.57 -6.84
N PRO A 222 -16.57 11.08 -6.15
CA PRO A 222 -17.21 10.38 -5.03
C PRO A 222 -17.62 8.95 -5.39
N GLY A 223 -18.11 8.73 -6.62
CA GLY A 223 -18.47 7.39 -7.13
C GLY A 223 -17.36 6.37 -6.98
N MET A 224 -16.11 6.76 -7.23
CA MET A 224 -14.98 5.85 -7.07
C MET A 224 -14.57 5.67 -5.61
N GLY A 225 -14.97 6.54 -4.68
CA GLY A 225 -14.68 6.37 -3.25
C GLY A 225 -13.21 6.55 -2.86
N ALA A 226 -12.39 7.20 -3.69
CA ALA A 226 -10.96 7.49 -3.46
C ALA A 226 -10.67 8.20 -2.12
N GLY A 227 -9.45 8.06 -1.60
CA GLY A 227 -8.94 8.83 -0.46
C GLY A 227 -8.87 8.04 0.86
N PHE A 228 -8.98 8.75 1.98
CA PHE A 228 -8.87 8.19 3.32
C PHE A 228 -10.12 7.40 3.70
N LYS A 229 -9.92 6.28 4.39
CA LYS A 229 -10.96 5.35 4.82
C LYS A 229 -10.66 4.83 6.23
N ASN A 230 -11.62 4.93 7.13
CA ASN A 230 -11.54 4.37 8.48
C ASN A 230 -12.51 3.20 8.65
N TRP A 231 -12.15 2.25 9.49
CA TRP A 231 -13.03 1.13 9.89
C TRP A 231 -14.28 1.64 10.57
N ARG A 232 -15.45 1.21 10.08
CA ARG A 232 -16.71 1.51 10.74
C ARG A 232 -16.75 0.87 12.12
N PRO A 233 -17.27 1.58 13.14
CA PRO A 233 -17.60 0.96 14.41
C PRO A 233 -18.52 -0.25 14.19
N SER A 234 -18.16 -1.38 14.79
CA SER A 234 -18.91 -2.63 14.70
C SER A 234 -19.12 -3.25 16.07
N ARG A 235 -20.23 -4.00 16.20
CA ARG A 235 -20.56 -4.75 17.41
C ARG A 235 -21.20 -6.10 17.09
N LEU A 236 -20.88 -7.11 17.87
CA LEU A 236 -21.57 -8.39 17.88
C LEU A 236 -22.89 -8.26 18.64
N ALA A 237 -24.00 -8.62 18.01
CA ALA A 237 -25.34 -8.58 18.59
C ALA A 237 -25.95 -9.98 18.65
N GLY A 238 -26.63 -10.29 19.76
CA GLY A 238 -27.35 -11.57 19.93
C GLY A 238 -26.45 -12.78 20.21
N ALA A 239 -25.19 -12.57 20.58
CA ALA A 239 -24.32 -13.66 21.02
C ALA A 239 -24.59 -14.06 22.49
N VAL A 240 -24.28 -15.30 22.82
CA VAL A 240 -24.41 -15.85 24.18
C VAL A 240 -23.01 -16.07 24.77
N ARG A 241 -22.81 -15.67 26.02
CA ARG A 241 -21.54 -15.90 26.71
C ARG A 241 -21.42 -17.35 27.16
N ALA A 242 -20.43 -18.06 26.62
CA ALA A 242 -20.05 -19.40 27.02
C ALA A 242 -19.29 -19.41 28.37
N PRO A 243 -19.18 -20.58 29.04
CA PRO A 243 -18.51 -20.68 30.34
C PRO A 243 -17.03 -20.25 30.34
N ASP A 244 -16.33 -20.37 29.21
CA ASP A 244 -14.94 -19.91 29.04
C ASP A 244 -14.81 -18.39 28.77
N GLY A 245 -15.95 -17.68 28.84
CA GLY A 245 -16.06 -16.24 28.63
C GLY A 245 -16.18 -15.82 27.16
N ALA A 246 -16.10 -16.75 26.19
CA ALA A 246 -16.26 -16.42 24.78
C ALA A 246 -17.73 -16.12 24.42
N LEU A 247 -17.96 -15.29 23.42
CA LEU A 247 -19.28 -14.94 22.89
C LEU A 247 -19.55 -15.80 21.65
N VAL A 248 -20.59 -16.64 21.71
CA VAL A 248 -20.91 -17.63 20.68
C VAL A 248 -22.20 -17.25 19.95
N GLY A 249 -22.20 -17.40 18.63
CA GLY A 249 -23.32 -17.02 17.76
C GLY A 249 -23.46 -15.51 17.58
N GLY A 250 -24.67 -15.06 17.25
CA GLY A 250 -24.96 -13.65 16.96
C GLY A 250 -24.62 -13.24 15.53
N ARG A 251 -24.67 -11.93 15.29
CA ARG A 251 -24.30 -11.28 14.03
C ARG A 251 -23.58 -9.96 14.28
N VAL A 252 -22.65 -9.59 13.41
CA VAL A 252 -21.98 -8.29 13.50
C VAL A 252 -22.88 -7.23 12.89
N LEU A 253 -22.99 -6.10 13.58
CA LEU A 253 -23.70 -4.90 13.13
C LEU A 253 -22.69 -3.79 12.95
N ILE A 254 -22.76 -3.10 11.82
CA ILE A 254 -21.88 -1.98 11.44
C ILE A 254 -22.65 -0.66 11.51
N ALA A 255 -21.98 0.41 11.95
CA ALA A 255 -22.58 1.73 12.10
C ALA A 255 -22.88 2.40 10.75
N ALA A 256 -24.05 3.02 10.63
CA ALA A 256 -24.39 3.90 9.51
C ALA A 256 -23.62 5.23 9.59
N ASN A 257 -23.52 5.96 8.48
CA ASN A 257 -22.81 7.24 8.40
C ASN A 257 -23.30 8.26 9.43
N ASN A 258 -24.61 8.29 9.70
CA ASN A 258 -25.21 9.20 10.69
C ASN A 258 -24.90 8.84 12.16
N GLN A 259 -24.25 7.70 12.42
CA GLN A 259 -23.83 7.25 13.74
C GLN A 259 -22.32 7.46 13.98
N ILE A 260 -21.59 8.00 12.99
CA ILE A 260 -20.15 8.15 13.02
C ILE A 260 -19.80 9.63 13.13
N ALA A 261 -19.27 10.05 14.29
CA ALA A 261 -19.07 11.45 14.64
C ALA A 261 -18.08 12.18 13.72
N ASP A 262 -17.07 11.48 13.22
CA ASP A 262 -16.04 12.00 12.33
C ASP A 262 -16.24 11.61 10.86
N PHE A 263 -17.43 11.12 10.48
CA PHE A 263 -17.78 10.96 9.07
C PHE A 263 -17.83 12.34 8.39
N ALA A 264 -17.13 12.48 7.27
CA ALA A 264 -17.12 13.71 6.50
C ALA A 264 -16.90 13.45 5.01
N LEU A 265 -17.40 14.35 4.17
CA LEU A 265 -17.22 14.30 2.72
C LEU A 265 -16.20 15.34 2.22
N THR A 266 -15.50 16.02 3.11
CA THR A 266 -14.57 17.12 2.80
C THR A 266 -13.51 16.72 1.77
N GLN A 267 -12.98 15.49 1.84
CA GLN A 267 -11.95 15.04 0.88
C GLN A 267 -12.45 15.01 -0.58
N TYR A 268 -13.76 14.88 -0.79
CA TYR A 268 -14.37 14.85 -2.12
C TYR A 268 -14.79 16.24 -2.57
N PHE A 269 -15.55 16.96 -1.75
CA PHE A 269 -16.25 18.19 -2.13
C PHE A 269 -15.60 19.48 -1.60
N GLY A 270 -14.50 19.39 -0.87
CA GLY A 270 -13.86 20.56 -0.26
C GLY A 270 -14.55 21.01 1.03
N THR A 271 -14.22 22.22 1.47
CA THR A 271 -14.68 22.83 2.74
C THR A 271 -15.91 23.73 2.55
N GLY A 272 -16.27 24.05 1.31
CA GLY A 272 -17.43 24.86 0.97
C GLY A 272 -18.74 24.08 1.01
N ALA A 273 -19.79 24.68 0.45
CA ALA A 273 -21.07 24.00 0.24
C ALA A 273 -20.87 22.74 -0.62
N ARG A 274 -21.55 21.65 -0.27
CA ARG A 274 -21.48 20.40 -1.02
C ARG A 274 -22.05 20.59 -2.42
N ALA A 275 -21.19 20.45 -3.43
CA ALA A 275 -21.60 20.38 -4.83
C ALA A 275 -22.26 19.03 -5.16
N GLU A 276 -22.93 18.95 -6.31
CA GLU A 276 -23.38 17.68 -6.88
C GLU A 276 -22.20 16.78 -7.24
N ASP A 277 -22.42 15.45 -7.29
CA ASP A 277 -21.34 14.48 -7.55
C ASP A 277 -20.63 14.72 -8.89
N ARG A 278 -21.34 15.21 -9.93
CA ARG A 278 -20.73 15.55 -11.23
C ARG A 278 -19.78 16.75 -11.15
N ASP A 279 -20.01 17.64 -10.19
CA ASP A 279 -19.30 18.90 -10.01
C ASP A 279 -18.29 18.85 -8.85
N TRP A 280 -17.97 17.65 -8.33
CA TRP A 280 -17.09 17.45 -7.18
C TRP A 280 -15.74 18.18 -7.26
N LYS A 281 -15.21 18.38 -8.48
CA LYS A 281 -13.96 19.09 -8.74
C LYS A 281 -14.02 20.59 -8.41
N SER A 282 -15.21 21.18 -8.41
CA SER A 282 -15.42 22.60 -8.06
C SER A 282 -15.17 22.90 -6.57
N GLY A 283 -15.12 21.86 -5.74
CA GLY A 283 -14.86 21.98 -4.31
C GLY A 283 -13.53 22.66 -4.01
N VAL A 284 -13.59 23.76 -3.26
CA VAL A 284 -12.43 24.51 -2.77
C VAL A 284 -11.98 23.94 -1.43
N PHE A 285 -10.67 23.86 -1.20
CA PHE A 285 -10.10 23.52 0.10
C PHE A 285 -9.58 24.79 0.74
N GLU A 286 -10.27 25.24 1.77
CA GLU A 286 -9.94 26.46 2.48
C GLU A 286 -9.65 26.19 3.95
N TRP A 287 -8.60 26.81 4.47
CA TRP A 287 -8.28 26.78 5.88
C TRP A 287 -7.75 28.14 6.33
N ASN A 288 -8.33 28.70 7.39
CA ASN A 288 -8.00 30.04 7.91
C ASN A 288 -8.03 31.15 6.84
N GLY A 289 -9.04 31.15 5.96
CA GLY A 289 -9.19 32.15 4.89
C GLY A 289 -8.24 31.95 3.71
N GLN A 290 -7.44 30.88 3.70
CA GLN A 290 -6.50 30.57 2.63
C GLN A 290 -6.98 29.36 1.84
N ALA A 291 -7.23 29.57 0.55
CA ALA A 291 -7.43 28.48 -0.40
C ALA A 291 -6.11 27.74 -0.67
N MET A 292 -6.18 26.41 -0.69
CA MET A 292 -5.05 25.51 -0.88
C MET A 292 -5.39 24.44 -1.91
N ASP A 293 -4.36 23.82 -2.50
CA ASP A 293 -4.58 22.54 -3.15
C ASP A 293 -4.95 21.47 -2.12
N TYR A 294 -5.51 20.35 -2.58
CA TYR A 294 -5.98 19.28 -1.71
C TYR A 294 -4.87 18.69 -0.82
N TYR A 295 -3.66 18.48 -1.35
CA TYR A 295 -2.58 17.82 -0.61
C TYR A 295 -1.96 18.77 0.42
N ASP A 296 -1.81 20.04 0.06
CA ASP A 296 -1.47 21.13 0.97
C ASP A 296 -2.50 21.25 2.11
N TYR A 297 -3.79 21.19 1.79
CA TYR A 297 -4.87 21.23 2.78
C TYR A 297 -4.79 20.05 3.75
N VAL A 298 -4.63 18.82 3.23
CA VAL A 298 -4.44 17.62 4.07
C VAL A 298 -3.26 17.80 5.01
N ARG A 299 -2.10 18.19 4.47
CA ARG A 299 -0.90 18.39 5.29
C ARG A 299 -1.07 19.50 6.31
N ALA A 300 -1.65 20.64 5.94
CA ALA A 300 -1.90 21.75 6.84
C ALA A 300 -2.83 21.34 7.99
N ARG A 301 -3.92 20.63 7.68
CA ARG A 301 -4.90 20.16 8.66
C ARG A 301 -4.31 19.16 9.64
N LEU A 302 -3.44 18.26 9.16
CA LEU A 302 -2.80 17.26 10.00
C LEU A 302 -1.60 17.81 10.78
N GLY A 303 -0.93 18.86 10.26
CA GLY A 303 0.23 19.51 10.87
C GLY A 303 -0.10 20.66 11.83
N GLY A 304 -1.29 20.66 12.44
CA GLY A 304 -1.67 21.70 13.42
C GLY A 304 -2.16 23.03 12.81
N GLY A 305 -2.58 23.02 11.55
CA GLY A 305 -3.29 24.13 10.91
C GLY A 305 -2.40 25.21 10.27
N ARG A 306 -1.09 25.00 10.16
CA ARG A 306 -0.18 25.88 9.41
C ARG A 306 0.71 25.07 8.49
N LEU A 307 0.59 25.31 7.19
CA LEU A 307 1.45 24.70 6.19
C LEU A 307 2.83 25.36 6.23
N ARG A 308 3.87 24.55 6.49
CA ARG A 308 5.26 25.00 6.50
C ARG A 308 6.12 24.02 5.72
N PHE A 309 7.00 24.57 4.89
CA PHE A 309 7.98 23.85 4.09
C PHE A 309 9.37 24.25 4.52
N ASP A 310 10.16 23.29 5.01
CA ASP A 310 11.62 23.42 5.07
C ASP A 310 12.16 22.88 3.74
N PRO A 311 12.51 23.75 2.78
CA PRO A 311 12.83 23.30 1.43
C PRO A 311 14.03 22.35 1.37
N LEU A 312 14.99 22.49 2.31
CA LEU A 312 16.16 21.62 2.35
C LEU A 312 15.76 20.22 2.80
N ARG A 313 15.01 20.15 3.91
CA ARG A 313 14.50 18.88 4.41
C ARG A 313 13.57 18.20 3.40
N GLU A 314 12.66 18.95 2.75
CA GLU A 314 11.76 18.40 1.72
C GLU A 314 12.55 17.75 0.57
N VAL A 315 13.55 18.45 0.03
CA VAL A 315 14.37 17.94 -1.07
C VAL A 315 15.14 16.68 -0.64
N ALA A 316 15.77 16.69 0.53
CA ALA A 316 16.47 15.53 1.07
C ALA A 316 15.55 14.31 1.17
N GLU A 317 14.36 14.50 1.74
CA GLU A 317 13.40 13.42 2.00
C GLU A 317 12.77 12.88 0.72
N MET A 318 12.50 13.74 -0.28
CA MET A 318 12.01 13.25 -1.58
C MET A 318 13.08 12.43 -2.30
N VAL A 319 14.36 12.84 -2.27
CA VAL A 319 15.46 12.05 -2.85
C VAL A 319 15.62 10.72 -2.12
N ALA A 320 15.59 10.73 -0.78
CA ALA A 320 15.63 9.51 0.02
C ALA A 320 14.43 8.58 -0.25
N SER A 321 13.23 9.14 -0.42
CA SER A 321 12.03 8.37 -0.78
C SER A 321 12.17 7.73 -2.16
N ASN A 322 12.64 8.48 -3.16
CA ASN A 322 12.88 7.95 -4.51
C ASN A 322 13.98 6.85 -4.47
N CYS A 323 14.98 6.98 -3.61
CA CYS A 323 15.98 5.94 -3.40
C CYS A 323 15.38 4.67 -2.78
N ALA A 324 14.50 4.81 -1.79
CA ALA A 324 13.77 3.68 -1.22
C ALA A 324 12.93 2.97 -2.29
N ASP A 325 12.22 3.72 -3.13
CA ASP A 325 11.43 3.19 -4.25
C ASP A 325 12.32 2.42 -5.26
N LEU A 326 13.52 2.91 -5.56
CA LEU A 326 14.52 2.20 -6.37
C LEU A 326 14.99 0.90 -5.70
N GLY A 327 15.19 0.91 -4.38
CA GLY A 327 15.54 -0.29 -3.61
C GLY A 327 14.43 -1.33 -3.63
N TYR A 328 13.17 -0.93 -3.44
CA TYR A 328 12.02 -1.82 -3.55
C TYR A 328 11.85 -2.40 -4.96
N ARG A 329 12.15 -1.60 -5.98
CA ARG A 329 12.22 -2.08 -7.35
C ARG A 329 13.30 -3.14 -7.54
N ALA A 330 14.47 -2.97 -6.91
CA ALA A 330 15.53 -3.97 -6.95
C ALA A 330 15.11 -5.30 -6.31
N ASP A 331 14.44 -5.23 -5.16
CA ASP A 331 13.87 -6.41 -4.49
C ASP A 331 12.86 -7.12 -5.42
N ALA A 332 11.95 -6.37 -6.06
CA ALA A 332 10.95 -6.90 -6.99
C ALA A 332 11.57 -7.54 -8.25
N VAL A 333 12.56 -6.88 -8.87
CA VAL A 333 13.28 -7.41 -10.03
C VAL A 333 14.05 -8.68 -9.65
N ALA A 334 14.71 -8.70 -8.50
CA ALA A 334 15.42 -9.89 -8.02
C ALA A 334 14.47 -11.07 -7.77
N ALA A 335 13.30 -10.81 -7.18
CA ALA A 335 12.27 -11.83 -6.98
C ALA A 335 11.73 -12.36 -8.32
N SER A 336 11.48 -11.48 -9.30
CA SER A 336 11.09 -11.85 -10.66
C SER A 336 12.15 -12.71 -11.36
N LEU A 337 13.45 -12.40 -11.20
CA LEU A 337 14.52 -13.19 -11.81
C LEU A 337 14.65 -14.60 -11.22
N ALA A 338 14.31 -14.76 -9.94
CA ALA A 338 14.35 -16.04 -9.25
C ALA A 338 13.32 -17.06 -9.78
N THR A 339 12.28 -16.60 -10.49
CA THR A 339 11.30 -17.48 -11.14
C THR A 339 11.76 -17.99 -12.50
N GLY A 340 12.76 -17.35 -13.11
CA GLY A 340 13.29 -17.73 -14.42
C GLY A 340 12.46 -17.25 -15.62
N LEU A 341 11.46 -16.35 -15.43
CA LEU A 341 10.65 -15.80 -16.52
C LEU A 341 11.49 -15.16 -17.64
N GLN A 342 12.59 -14.51 -17.30
CA GLN A 342 13.56 -13.95 -18.25
C GLN A 342 14.19 -14.99 -19.18
N ASN A 343 14.12 -16.28 -18.86
CA ASN A 343 14.64 -17.37 -19.71
C ASN A 343 13.55 -17.98 -20.61
N GLN A 344 12.29 -17.62 -20.42
CA GLN A 344 11.16 -18.11 -21.21
C GLN A 344 10.98 -17.29 -22.49
N PRO A 345 10.35 -17.83 -23.56
CA PRO A 345 9.96 -17.02 -24.72
C PRO A 345 8.99 -15.91 -24.32
N GLN A 346 9.03 -14.79 -25.05
CA GLN A 346 8.03 -13.73 -24.91
C GLN A 346 6.64 -14.24 -25.29
N PRO A 347 5.58 -13.87 -24.55
CA PRO A 347 4.21 -14.11 -24.98
C PRO A 347 3.91 -13.49 -26.35
N GLU A 348 2.90 -14.02 -27.05
CA GLU A 348 2.50 -13.49 -28.36
C GLU A 348 1.92 -12.07 -28.28
N ARG A 349 1.39 -11.69 -27.10
CA ARG A 349 0.75 -10.40 -26.83
C ARG A 349 0.99 -9.98 -25.39
N LEU A 350 0.95 -8.67 -25.17
CA LEU A 350 0.82 -8.09 -23.83
C LEU A 350 -0.54 -8.46 -23.20
N PRO A 351 -0.66 -8.40 -21.86
CA PRO A 351 -1.94 -8.55 -21.18
C PRO A 351 -2.97 -7.48 -21.62
N PRO A 352 -4.28 -7.69 -21.34
CA PRO A 352 -5.34 -6.71 -21.60
C PRO A 352 -5.02 -5.28 -21.15
N ASN A 353 -4.33 -5.13 -20.03
CA ASN A 353 -3.78 -3.88 -19.53
C ASN A 353 -2.50 -4.17 -18.73
N ILE A 354 -1.41 -3.45 -18.98
CA ILE A 354 -0.13 -3.73 -18.29
C ILE A 354 -0.15 -3.34 -16.81
N TYR A 355 -1.00 -2.39 -16.42
CA TYR A 355 -1.11 -1.91 -15.04
C TYR A 355 -2.06 -2.75 -14.18
N GLY A 356 -3.13 -3.29 -14.78
CA GLY A 356 -4.14 -4.10 -14.11
C GLY A 356 -4.47 -5.37 -14.91
N THR A 357 -3.88 -6.48 -14.51
CA THR A 357 -4.06 -7.82 -15.12
C THR A 357 -3.93 -8.88 -14.04
N GLU A 358 -3.92 -10.15 -14.41
CA GLU A 358 -3.72 -11.30 -13.52
C GLU A 358 -2.46 -12.11 -13.89
N GLY A 359 -2.07 -13.04 -13.02
CA GLY A 359 -1.05 -14.07 -13.28
C GLY A 359 0.40 -13.59 -13.15
N ASP A 360 1.31 -14.20 -13.93
CA ASP A 360 2.74 -13.92 -13.86
C ASP A 360 3.07 -12.45 -14.14
N TRP A 361 2.33 -11.82 -15.06
CA TRP A 361 2.50 -10.39 -15.33
C TRP A 361 2.14 -9.54 -14.12
N GLU A 362 0.98 -9.78 -13.50
CA GLU A 362 0.56 -9.05 -12.29
C GLU A 362 1.59 -9.18 -11.17
N THR A 363 2.18 -10.37 -11.03
CA THR A 363 3.09 -10.68 -9.93
C THR A 363 4.50 -10.13 -10.15
N TRP A 364 5.05 -10.26 -11.37
CA TRP A 364 6.50 -10.10 -11.61
C TRP A 364 6.88 -8.91 -12.49
N SER A 365 5.90 -8.29 -13.17
CA SER A 365 6.13 -7.05 -13.92
C SER A 365 6.22 -5.85 -12.97
N THR A 366 6.77 -4.72 -13.45
CA THR A 366 6.88 -3.48 -12.64
C THR A 366 6.22 -2.21 -13.22
N PRO A 367 5.24 -2.23 -14.14
CA PRO A 367 4.81 -1.03 -14.86
C PRO A 367 4.18 0.01 -13.92
N SER A 368 3.34 -0.41 -12.96
CA SER A 368 2.73 0.48 -11.97
C SER A 368 3.77 1.09 -11.01
N ARG A 369 4.77 0.30 -10.59
CA ARG A 369 5.89 0.79 -9.77
C ARG A 369 6.73 1.80 -10.55
N ASP A 370 7.04 1.49 -11.81
CA ASP A 370 7.88 2.31 -12.69
C ASP A 370 7.20 3.65 -13.03
N ALA A 371 5.88 3.65 -13.27
CA ALA A 371 5.09 4.88 -13.47
C ALA A 371 5.07 5.78 -12.22
N ARG A 372 4.86 5.19 -11.02
CA ARG A 372 4.93 5.92 -9.74
C ARG A 372 6.31 6.50 -9.48
N LEU A 373 7.37 5.75 -9.79
CA LEU A 373 8.74 6.20 -9.65
C LEU A 373 9.03 7.42 -10.53
N LYS A 374 8.65 7.38 -11.82
CA LYS A 374 8.79 8.54 -12.72
C LYS A 374 8.03 9.76 -12.22
N THR A 375 6.80 9.56 -11.71
CA THR A 375 6.01 10.61 -11.08
C THR A 375 6.72 11.21 -9.87
N ALA A 376 7.37 10.39 -9.04
CA ALA A 376 8.14 10.85 -7.88
C ALA A 376 9.40 11.65 -8.27
N PHE A 377 10.11 11.24 -9.32
CA PHE A 377 11.24 12.02 -9.87
C PHE A 377 10.77 13.37 -10.43
N ARG A 378 9.64 13.40 -11.13
CA ARG A 378 9.02 14.66 -11.58
C ARG A 378 8.64 15.53 -10.39
N HIS A 379 8.10 14.94 -9.32
CA HIS A 379 7.69 15.68 -8.13
C HIS A 379 8.86 16.42 -7.46
N VAL A 380 10.05 15.83 -7.40
CA VAL A 380 11.27 16.52 -6.90
C VAL A 380 11.50 17.84 -7.66
N ARG A 381 11.47 17.79 -9.00
CA ARG A 381 11.63 18.99 -9.85
C ARG A 381 10.54 20.02 -9.57
N ASP A 382 9.28 19.59 -9.57
CA ASP A 382 8.12 20.49 -9.42
C ASP A 382 8.13 21.16 -8.04
N SER A 383 8.52 20.43 -6.99
CA SER A 383 8.69 20.94 -5.63
C SER A 383 9.83 21.96 -5.53
N VAL A 384 10.98 21.70 -6.16
CA VAL A 384 12.09 22.68 -6.22
C VAL A 384 11.63 23.97 -6.88
N GLN A 385 10.93 23.88 -8.03
CA GLN A 385 10.38 25.06 -8.70
C GLN A 385 9.39 25.83 -7.82
N ARG A 386 8.52 25.10 -7.11
CA ARG A 386 7.57 25.68 -6.15
C ARG A 386 8.29 26.42 -5.01
N PHE A 387 9.30 25.82 -4.40
CA PHE A 387 10.06 26.46 -3.31
C PHE A 387 10.78 27.72 -3.77
N LEU A 388 11.33 27.74 -4.99
CA LEU A 388 11.91 28.96 -5.57
C LEU A 388 10.86 30.06 -5.78
N GLY A 389 9.64 29.67 -6.20
CA GLY A 389 8.51 30.60 -6.31
C GLY A 389 8.15 31.22 -4.95
N LEU A 390 7.97 30.39 -3.93
CA LEU A 390 7.67 30.83 -2.56
C LEU A 390 8.77 31.74 -2.00
N TRP A 391 10.03 31.40 -2.23
CA TRP A 391 11.17 32.18 -1.76
C TRP A 391 11.23 33.57 -2.38
N ARG A 392 11.05 33.67 -3.71
CA ARG A 392 10.99 34.95 -4.43
C ARG A 392 9.83 35.82 -3.94
N ALA A 393 8.70 35.20 -3.61
CA ALA A 393 7.53 35.88 -3.07
C ALA A 393 7.65 36.23 -1.57
N ARG A 394 8.74 35.80 -0.89
CA ARG A 394 8.89 35.89 0.58
C ARG A 394 7.69 35.31 1.33
N ASP A 395 7.16 34.21 0.81
CA ASP A 395 5.96 33.56 1.35
C ASP A 395 6.25 32.93 2.72
N SER A 396 5.43 33.25 3.72
CA SER A 396 5.58 32.78 5.10
C SER A 396 5.50 31.25 5.28
N ARG A 397 5.01 30.52 4.28
CA ARG A 397 4.97 29.06 4.28
C ARG A 397 6.36 28.45 4.10
N LEU A 398 7.31 29.18 3.52
CA LEU A 398 8.67 28.69 3.34
C LEU A 398 9.53 29.06 4.55
N VAL A 399 10.05 28.05 5.24
CA VAL A 399 10.93 28.21 6.41
C VAL A 399 12.37 27.99 5.95
N TYR A 400 13.04 29.08 5.59
CA TYR A 400 14.43 29.07 5.13
C TYR A 400 15.15 30.35 5.56
N ALA A 401 16.31 30.20 6.21
CA ALA A 401 17.08 31.32 6.78
C ALA A 401 18.35 31.67 6.01
N GLY A 402 18.73 30.87 5.01
CA GLY A 402 19.93 31.12 4.21
C GLY A 402 19.72 32.18 3.11
N SER A 403 20.81 32.51 2.41
CA SER A 403 20.81 33.51 1.33
C SER A 403 20.92 32.90 -0.08
N ASP A 404 21.22 31.61 -0.19
CA ASP A 404 21.42 30.89 -1.46
C ASP A 404 20.55 29.63 -1.50
N LEU A 405 19.23 29.82 -1.62
CA LEU A 405 18.30 28.70 -1.61
C LEU A 405 18.60 27.69 -2.73
N VAL A 406 19.03 28.16 -3.91
CA VAL A 406 19.35 27.30 -5.06
C VAL A 406 20.55 26.43 -4.75
N GLY A 407 21.66 27.03 -4.31
CA GLY A 407 22.87 26.29 -3.99
C GLY A 407 22.65 25.35 -2.80
N ASP A 408 21.90 25.76 -1.78
CA ASP A 408 21.60 24.94 -0.61
C ASP A 408 20.77 23.71 -0.98
N MET A 409 19.68 23.88 -1.75
CA MET A 409 18.88 22.74 -2.24
C MET A 409 19.69 21.82 -3.14
N ALA A 410 20.55 22.37 -4.02
CA ALA A 410 21.41 21.58 -4.89
C ALA A 410 22.42 20.73 -4.08
N ARG A 411 23.01 21.30 -3.02
CA ARG A 411 23.93 20.57 -2.12
C ARG A 411 23.21 19.45 -1.38
N VAL A 412 22.04 19.73 -0.82
CA VAL A 412 21.27 18.73 -0.08
C VAL A 412 20.77 17.61 -1.01
N HIS A 413 20.32 17.95 -2.21
CA HIS A 413 20.01 16.97 -3.24
C HIS A 413 21.22 16.09 -3.57
N ALA A 414 22.39 16.69 -3.83
CA ALA A 414 23.60 15.95 -4.16
C ALA A 414 24.04 15.01 -3.02
N GLN A 415 23.99 15.46 -1.77
CA GLN A 415 24.30 14.65 -0.59
C GLN A 415 23.35 13.45 -0.47
N ALA A 416 22.04 13.68 -0.56
CA ALA A 416 21.04 12.61 -0.50
C ALA A 416 21.17 11.63 -1.68
N ALA A 417 21.47 12.13 -2.88
CA ALA A 417 21.67 11.31 -4.07
C ALA A 417 22.93 10.43 -3.98
N GLN A 418 24.02 10.94 -3.38
CA GLN A 418 25.26 10.19 -3.15
C GLN A 418 25.09 9.07 -2.12
N ALA A 419 24.20 9.25 -1.14
CA ALA A 419 23.88 8.19 -0.17
C ALA A 419 23.08 7.03 -0.78
N CYS A 420 22.52 7.22 -1.98
CA CYS A 420 21.73 6.20 -2.66
C CYS A 420 22.60 5.25 -3.47
N SER A 421 22.61 3.98 -3.08
CA SER A 421 23.30 2.91 -3.82
C SER A 421 22.37 1.73 -4.01
N ILE A 422 22.12 1.38 -5.26
CA ILE A 422 21.40 0.18 -5.67
C ILE A 422 22.43 -0.81 -6.24
N VAL A 423 22.25 -2.10 -5.96
CA VAL A 423 23.06 -3.16 -6.56
C VAL A 423 22.14 -4.18 -7.19
N TYR A 424 22.48 -4.63 -8.39
CA TYR A 424 21.86 -5.80 -9.00
C TYR A 424 22.91 -6.70 -9.66
N VAL A 425 22.54 -7.96 -9.85
CA VAL A 425 23.40 -8.98 -10.46
C VAL A 425 23.05 -9.07 -11.94
N ARG A 426 24.05 -8.93 -12.82
CA ARG A 426 23.90 -9.08 -14.28
C ARG A 426 23.67 -10.53 -14.69
N SER A 427 23.28 -10.75 -15.94
CA SER A 427 23.08 -12.08 -16.53
C SER A 427 24.36 -12.93 -16.58
N ASP A 428 25.54 -12.34 -16.40
CA ASP A 428 26.83 -13.03 -16.30
C ASP A 428 27.26 -13.31 -14.83
N GLY A 429 26.44 -12.93 -13.84
CA GLY A 429 26.71 -13.12 -12.42
C GLY A 429 27.52 -12.00 -11.76
N THR A 430 27.95 -10.98 -12.50
CA THR A 430 28.69 -9.84 -11.93
C THR A 430 27.76 -8.78 -11.34
N ASN A 431 28.22 -8.10 -10.28
CA ASN A 431 27.46 -7.02 -9.65
C ASN A 431 27.63 -5.69 -10.39
N VAL A 432 26.54 -4.94 -10.51
CA VAL A 432 26.54 -3.54 -10.95
C VAL A 432 26.02 -2.65 -9.83
N GLY A 433 26.81 -1.63 -9.49
CA GLY A 433 26.38 -0.54 -8.63
C GLY A 433 25.70 0.55 -9.46
N LEU A 434 24.51 0.98 -9.04
CA LEU A 434 23.70 2.00 -9.69
C LEU A 434 23.37 3.10 -8.68
N GLY A 435 23.89 4.31 -8.91
CA GLY A 435 23.57 5.48 -8.09
C GLY A 435 22.27 6.18 -8.52
N TYR A 436 21.77 7.08 -7.67
CA TYR A 436 20.52 7.83 -7.90
C TYR A 436 20.45 8.54 -9.26
N GLU A 437 21.49 9.30 -9.61
CA GLU A 437 21.52 10.08 -10.85
C GLU A 437 21.58 9.23 -12.11
N GLU A 438 22.24 8.07 -12.02
CA GLU A 438 22.27 7.12 -13.14
C GLU A 438 20.91 6.44 -13.31
N ALA A 439 20.28 6.01 -12.20
CA ALA A 439 18.91 5.52 -12.23
C ALA A 439 17.95 6.56 -12.82
N ARG A 440 18.07 7.84 -12.43
CA ARG A 440 17.30 8.95 -13.00
C ARG A 440 17.44 9.06 -14.51
N ARG A 441 18.67 8.96 -15.04
CA ARG A 441 18.93 9.00 -16.49
C ARG A 441 18.34 7.80 -17.23
N ARG A 442 18.29 6.63 -16.58
CA ARG A 442 17.79 5.37 -17.16
C ARG A 442 16.29 5.16 -17.01
N LEU A 443 15.55 6.00 -16.26
CA LEU A 443 14.14 5.79 -15.91
C LEU A 443 13.24 5.33 -17.07
N PHE A 444 13.39 5.94 -18.25
CA PHE A 444 12.55 5.63 -19.42
C PHE A 444 13.08 4.46 -20.27
N ARG A 445 14.24 3.92 -19.93
CA ARG A 445 14.84 2.71 -20.52
C ARG A 445 14.61 1.47 -19.67
N MET A 446 14.25 1.64 -18.40
CA MET A 446 13.98 0.53 -17.48
C MET A 446 12.77 -0.26 -17.96
N SER A 447 12.99 -1.53 -18.29
CA SER A 447 11.90 -2.43 -18.69
C SER A 447 11.05 -2.84 -17.49
N PHE A 448 9.74 -2.72 -17.66
CA PHE A 448 8.75 -3.27 -16.73
C PHE A 448 8.46 -4.76 -16.99
N ASP A 449 8.78 -5.24 -18.19
CA ASP A 449 8.41 -6.55 -18.69
C ASP A 449 9.25 -7.67 -18.04
N PRO A 450 8.61 -8.66 -17.38
CA PRO A 450 9.30 -9.71 -16.63
C PRO A 450 10.12 -10.68 -17.49
N TYR A 451 9.87 -10.72 -18.80
CA TYR A 451 10.58 -11.59 -19.72
C TYR A 451 11.90 -10.99 -20.23
N GLN A 452 12.20 -9.73 -19.97
CA GLN A 452 13.47 -9.12 -20.38
C GLN A 452 14.61 -9.46 -19.41
N CYS A 453 15.84 -9.52 -19.93
CA CYS A 453 17.05 -9.67 -19.13
C CYS A 453 17.20 -8.54 -18.09
N VAL A 454 17.91 -8.83 -16.99
CA VAL A 454 18.09 -7.89 -15.88
C VAL A 454 18.72 -6.55 -16.30
N GLU A 455 19.62 -6.56 -17.28
CA GLU A 455 20.23 -5.36 -17.84
C GLU A 455 19.16 -4.43 -18.44
N ARG A 456 18.20 -4.98 -19.19
CA ARG A 456 17.06 -4.21 -19.72
C ARG A 456 16.09 -3.81 -18.63
N ARG A 457 15.86 -4.66 -17.62
CA ARG A 457 15.09 -4.26 -16.42
C ARG A 457 15.71 -3.04 -15.73
N TRP A 458 17.01 -2.79 -15.86
CA TRP A 458 17.69 -1.61 -15.31
C TRP A 458 18.09 -0.53 -16.33
N GLY A 459 17.65 -0.66 -17.59
CA GLY A 459 17.91 0.34 -18.63
C GLY A 459 19.40 0.48 -18.98
N ALA A 460 20.15 -0.62 -18.84
CA ALA A 460 21.57 -0.72 -19.16
C ALA A 460 21.89 -0.29 -20.59
N VAL A 461 23.10 0.23 -20.78
CA VAL A 461 23.71 0.48 -22.10
C VAL A 461 25.05 -0.22 -22.20
N ALA A 462 25.63 -0.33 -23.40
CA ALA A 462 26.96 -0.91 -23.57
C ALA A 462 28.02 -0.17 -22.72
N PRO A 463 29.00 -0.89 -22.13
CA PRO A 463 29.21 -2.34 -22.23
C PRO A 463 28.42 -3.16 -21.19
N GLU A 464 27.70 -2.52 -20.26
CA GLU A 464 26.94 -3.19 -19.21
C GLU A 464 25.87 -4.13 -19.80
N LEU A 465 25.22 -3.70 -20.88
CA LEU A 465 24.20 -4.44 -21.62
C LEU A 465 24.73 -5.70 -22.30
N ASP A 466 26.04 -5.85 -22.51
CA ASP A 466 26.62 -6.92 -23.33
C ASP A 466 26.45 -8.32 -22.71
N SER A 467 26.19 -8.39 -21.40
CA SER A 467 25.88 -9.65 -20.70
C SER A 467 24.43 -10.12 -20.92
N CYS A 468 23.54 -9.25 -21.41
CA CYS A 468 22.13 -9.56 -21.65
C CYS A 468 21.96 -10.70 -22.66
N ARG A 469 21.24 -11.75 -22.27
CA ARG A 469 21.02 -12.95 -23.09
C ARG A 469 19.78 -12.89 -24.00
N ASP A 470 19.12 -11.74 -24.07
CA ASP A 470 17.91 -11.56 -24.86
C ASP A 470 18.19 -11.70 -26.36
N GLY A 471 17.54 -12.69 -26.99
CA GLY A 471 17.58 -12.91 -28.44
C GLY A 471 16.86 -11.82 -29.24
N ARG A 472 16.93 -11.93 -30.58
CA ARG A 472 16.37 -10.92 -31.50
C ARG A 472 14.90 -10.58 -31.22
N LEU A 473 14.06 -11.57 -30.90
CA LEU A 473 12.65 -11.36 -30.63
C LEU A 473 12.41 -10.51 -29.37
N LYS A 474 13.11 -10.82 -28.27
CA LYS A 474 13.00 -10.07 -27.01
C LYS A 474 13.48 -8.63 -27.16
N ARG A 475 14.53 -8.41 -27.96
CA ARG A 475 15.00 -7.06 -28.29
C ARG A 475 13.95 -6.25 -29.04
N ARG A 476 13.26 -6.84 -30.02
CA ARG A 476 12.13 -6.18 -30.71
C ARG A 476 11.03 -5.79 -29.73
N TRP A 477 10.64 -6.69 -28.82
CA TRP A 477 9.67 -6.39 -27.76
C TRP A 477 10.12 -5.20 -26.91
N TYR A 478 11.36 -5.23 -26.43
CA TYR A 478 11.91 -4.11 -25.66
C TYR A 478 11.81 -2.82 -26.48
N ASP A 479 12.26 -2.78 -27.72
CA ASP A 479 12.23 -1.56 -28.53
C ASP A 479 10.78 -1.07 -28.77
N ALA A 480 9.86 -1.98 -29.06
CA ALA A 480 8.46 -1.68 -29.37
C ALA A 480 7.66 -1.19 -28.16
N GLU A 481 8.00 -1.61 -26.95
CA GLU A 481 7.38 -1.17 -25.69
C GLU A 481 7.81 0.24 -25.24
N GLN A 482 8.63 0.96 -26.01
CA GLN A 482 9.18 2.25 -25.60
C GLN A 482 8.11 3.30 -25.31
N SER A 483 7.02 3.36 -26.07
CA SER A 483 5.92 4.30 -25.82
C SER A 483 5.23 4.00 -24.48
N LEU A 484 4.99 2.72 -24.18
CA LEU A 484 4.48 2.27 -22.88
C LEU A 484 5.43 2.65 -21.74
N ARG A 485 6.75 2.45 -21.93
CA ARG A 485 7.77 2.90 -20.95
C ARG A 485 7.84 4.42 -20.81
N ASN A 486 7.35 5.20 -21.75
CA ASN A 486 7.32 6.66 -21.63
C ASN A 486 6.15 7.17 -20.77
N GLN A 487 5.17 6.32 -20.49
CA GLN A 487 4.02 6.69 -19.67
C GLN A 487 4.44 6.93 -18.21
N ILE A 488 3.85 7.98 -17.62
CA ILE A 488 3.96 8.34 -16.20
C ILE A 488 2.63 8.19 -15.46
N ASP A 489 1.52 8.28 -16.21
CA ASP A 489 0.17 8.08 -15.71
C ASP A 489 -0.28 6.64 -15.96
N ARG A 490 -1.04 6.08 -15.02
CA ARG A 490 -1.55 4.71 -15.11
C ARG A 490 -2.99 4.73 -15.64
N THR A 491 -3.20 4.19 -16.84
CA THR A 491 -4.50 4.17 -17.54
C THR A 491 -5.12 2.78 -17.48
N TYR A 492 -5.78 2.45 -16.37
CA TYR A 492 -6.37 1.12 -16.12
C TYR A 492 -7.60 0.81 -17.00
N ASP A 493 -8.20 1.82 -17.60
CA ASP A 493 -9.35 1.73 -18.50
C ASP A 493 -8.96 1.57 -19.98
N ALA A 494 -7.67 1.76 -20.31
CA ALA A 494 -7.17 1.59 -21.67
C ALA A 494 -6.87 0.12 -21.98
N ARG A 495 -7.05 -0.28 -23.25
CA ARG A 495 -6.59 -1.59 -23.73
C ARG A 495 -5.14 -1.52 -24.17
N MET A 496 -4.36 -2.51 -23.74
CA MET A 496 -2.93 -2.62 -24.01
C MET A 496 -2.51 -4.04 -24.45
N ASP A 497 -3.46 -4.87 -24.87
CA ASP A 497 -3.24 -6.23 -25.38
C ASP A 497 -2.59 -6.24 -26.76
N PHE A 498 -1.53 -5.47 -26.94
CA PHE A 498 -0.83 -5.32 -28.21
C PHE A 498 0.00 -6.56 -28.53
N SER A 499 0.00 -6.96 -29.81
CA SER A 499 1.06 -7.82 -30.35
C SER A 499 2.30 -6.98 -30.66
N LEU A 500 3.45 -7.66 -30.82
CA LEU A 500 4.69 -7.02 -31.22
C LEU A 500 4.53 -6.16 -32.48
N ASP A 501 3.98 -6.73 -33.56
CA ASP A 501 3.79 -6.00 -34.82
C ASP A 501 2.81 -4.82 -34.66
N GLY A 502 1.87 -4.91 -33.69
CA GLY A 502 0.97 -3.81 -33.35
C GLY A 502 1.71 -2.64 -32.71
N LEU A 503 2.62 -2.92 -31.77
CA LEU A 503 3.46 -1.90 -31.13
C LEU A 503 4.45 -1.28 -32.14
N GLU A 504 5.08 -2.09 -32.98
CA GLU A 504 6.01 -1.61 -34.02
C GLU A 504 5.31 -0.71 -35.06
N ALA A 505 4.00 -0.93 -35.30
CA ALA A 505 3.18 -0.06 -36.12
C ALA A 505 2.70 1.23 -35.41
N GLY A 506 3.15 1.49 -34.17
CA GLY A 506 2.84 2.71 -33.41
C GLY A 506 1.48 2.71 -32.72
N ARG A 507 0.89 1.54 -32.42
CA ARG A 507 -0.45 1.45 -31.79
C ARG A 507 -0.45 1.57 -30.26
N GLY A 508 0.72 1.70 -29.62
CA GLY A 508 0.86 1.69 -28.16
C GLY A 508 1.44 2.96 -27.55
#